data_AF-S9UZ67-F1
#
_entry.id   AF-S9UZ67-F1
#
_cell.length_a   1.000
_cell.length_b   1.000
_cell.length_c   1.000
_cell.angle_alpha   90.00
_cell.angle_beta   90.00
_cell.angle_gamma   90.00
#
_symmetry.space_group_name_H-M   'P 1'
#
loop_
_entity.id
_entity.type
_entity.pdbx_description
1 polymer ?
#
loop_
_entity_poly.entity_id
_entity_poly.type
_entity_poly.pdbx_seq_one_letter_code
_entity_poly.pdbx_strand_id
1 'polypeptide(L)'
;MSLEDLGTSLCILIYHLYERYKASHQAFRELCFRTRISFNEADSAIATAPSKLVGTTWYSEIVKRRAAMQEEIKGQHSNEVEETVDLVKSLYPNGCTLSEFADSVQTCTAMLSFTVSESLINSMISKQGEILERRRVNALSAKDLADSMVESLLVDSFVPLRWWTVYPKNLTFATLKRIGVALDPPCLCLEYTDEKGRLRHRAIQLKGHIAATGPTGPLTRRVLETHDVLVSEMQLQKSLVKLQRLIEKNASEKNAAAVSNAKTTTSLHSSAPAQKAASPKSDPIESKSSKKEAQKADLGLLYRDPEKALENVDLNEADEVTLQEFKSAMDQKFKEKVLKPGDEGYVYDRRVEIQKPTKKSDWDDSDSD
;
A
#
# COMPACT_ATOMS: atom_id res chain seq x y z
N MET A 1 9.02 -16.74 23.69
CA MET A 1 8.27 -15.94 22.70
C MET A 1 9.28 -15.16 21.88
N SER A 2 9.09 -15.17 20.57
CA SER A 2 9.90 -14.46 19.60
C SER A 2 9.16 -13.22 19.11
N LEU A 3 9.86 -12.28 18.45
CA LEU A 3 9.17 -11.18 17.76
C LEU A 3 8.25 -11.67 16.64
N GLU A 4 8.52 -12.84 16.07
CA GLU A 4 7.71 -13.46 15.01
C GLU A 4 6.29 -13.77 15.50
N ASP A 5 6.14 -13.97 16.81
CA ASP A 5 4.87 -14.13 17.51
C ASP A 5 4.04 -12.84 17.52
N LEU A 6 4.48 -11.75 16.90
CA LEU A 6 3.71 -10.51 16.70
C LEU A 6 3.16 -10.35 15.26
N GLY A 7 3.59 -11.23 14.35
CA GLY A 7 3.19 -11.23 12.94
C GLY A 7 4.19 -10.49 12.05
N THR A 8 4.37 -11.01 10.84
CA THR A 8 5.42 -10.61 9.90
C THR A 8 5.45 -9.11 9.63
N SER A 9 4.29 -8.48 9.42
CA SER A 9 4.20 -7.06 9.10
C SER A 9 4.72 -6.17 10.24
N LEU A 10 4.46 -6.53 11.50
CA LEU A 10 4.97 -5.79 12.65
C LEU A 10 6.46 -6.04 12.83
N CYS A 11 6.94 -7.27 12.61
CA CYS A 11 8.37 -7.57 12.59
C CYS A 11 9.11 -6.71 11.57
N ILE A 12 8.63 -6.67 10.32
CA ILE A 12 9.23 -5.86 9.24
C ILE A 12 9.28 -4.39 9.66
N LEU A 13 8.18 -3.86 10.23
CA LEU A 13 8.15 -2.49 10.73
C LEU A 13 9.24 -2.25 11.80
N ILE A 14 9.37 -3.14 12.77
CA ILE A 14 10.39 -3.04 13.83
C ILE A 14 11.78 -2.96 13.23
N TYR A 15 12.16 -3.95 12.40
CA TYR A 15 13.50 -3.99 11.81
C TYR A 15 13.76 -2.77 10.92
N HIS A 16 12.79 -2.36 10.10
CA HIS A 16 12.90 -1.16 9.26
C HIS A 16 13.14 0.11 10.09
N LEU A 17 12.45 0.27 11.22
CA LEU A 17 12.64 1.44 12.09
C LEU A 17 14.02 1.48 12.73
N TYR A 18 14.51 0.33 13.22
CA TYR A 18 15.84 0.25 13.83
C TYR A 18 16.97 0.46 12.82
N GLU A 19 16.81 -0.05 11.60
CA GLU A 19 17.75 0.20 10.50
C GLU A 19 17.74 1.68 10.08
N ARG A 20 16.56 2.27 9.91
CA ARG A 20 16.39 3.64 9.43
C ARG A 20 16.96 4.69 10.37
N TYR A 21 16.69 4.59 11.67
CA TYR A 21 17.01 5.67 12.60
C TYR A 21 18.43 5.62 13.16
N LYS A 22 19.14 4.49 13.04
CA LYS A 22 20.48 4.18 13.61
C LYS A 22 20.57 4.34 15.15
N ALA A 23 19.99 5.39 15.72
CA ALA A 23 19.80 5.62 17.14
C ALA A 23 18.57 4.88 17.65
N SER A 24 18.80 3.90 18.53
CA SER A 24 17.77 3.02 19.07
C SER A 24 16.64 3.76 19.80
N HIS A 25 16.95 4.88 20.47
CA HIS A 25 15.95 5.71 21.15
C HIS A 25 14.90 6.28 20.17
N GLN A 26 15.35 6.78 19.02
CA GLN A 26 14.44 7.36 18.02
C GLN A 26 13.62 6.29 17.32
N ALA A 27 14.24 5.13 17.00
CA ALA A 27 13.53 3.97 16.48
C ALA A 27 12.43 3.48 17.44
N PHE A 28 12.76 3.33 18.73
CA PHE A 28 11.81 2.87 19.74
C PHE A 28 10.68 3.88 19.98
N ARG A 29 11.00 5.18 20.02
CA ARG A 29 9.97 6.23 20.10
C ARG A 29 9.01 6.17 18.91
N GLU A 30 9.55 6.00 17.71
CA GLU A 30 8.73 5.89 16.49
C GLU A 30 7.88 4.62 16.50
N LEU A 31 8.41 3.51 17.03
CA LEU A 31 7.68 2.27 17.21
C LEU A 31 6.49 2.45 18.17
N CYS A 32 6.75 2.95 19.38
CA CYS A 32 5.71 3.30 20.37
C CYS A 32 4.60 4.16 19.76
N PHE A 33 5.01 5.18 18.99
CA PHE A 33 4.08 6.09 18.32
C PHE A 33 3.20 5.35 17.28
N ARG A 34 3.79 4.54 16.40
CA ARG A 34 3.05 3.81 15.35
C ARG A 34 2.18 2.68 15.89
N THR A 35 2.53 2.12 17.04
CA THR A 35 1.73 1.08 17.71
C THR A 35 0.78 1.65 18.77
N ARG A 36 0.72 2.98 18.94
CA ARG A 36 -0.13 3.66 19.93
C ARG A 36 0.07 3.09 21.35
N ILE A 37 1.34 2.93 21.74
CA ILE A 37 1.75 2.47 23.08
C ILE A 37 2.58 3.57 23.73
N SER A 38 2.25 3.89 24.99
CA SER A 38 2.93 4.89 25.83
C SER A 38 4.44 4.72 25.80
N PHE A 39 5.15 5.80 25.47
CA PHE A 39 6.60 5.80 25.50
C PHE A 39 7.11 5.78 26.95
N ASN A 40 7.86 4.74 27.29
CA ASN A 40 8.52 4.58 28.59
C ASN A 40 10.04 4.80 28.46
N GLU A 41 10.60 5.69 29.28
CA GLU A 41 12.04 6.00 29.27
C GLU A 41 12.88 4.82 29.75
N ALA A 42 12.36 4.01 30.69
CA ALA A 42 13.03 2.79 31.14
C ALA A 42 13.15 1.75 30.01
N ASP A 43 12.06 1.54 29.27
CA ASP A 43 12.08 0.65 28.09
C ASP A 43 13.04 1.14 27.03
N SER A 44 13.15 2.46 26.84
CA SER A 44 14.07 3.01 25.85
C SER A 44 15.54 2.70 26.12
N ALA A 45 15.93 2.51 27.39
CA ALA A 45 17.28 2.09 27.74
C ALA A 45 17.53 0.61 27.39
N ILE A 46 16.48 -0.21 27.42
CA ILE A 46 16.52 -1.64 27.09
C ILE A 46 16.46 -1.86 25.58
N ALA A 47 15.59 -1.11 24.89
CA ALA A 47 15.22 -1.21 23.49
C ALA A 47 16.33 -0.75 22.51
N THR A 48 17.56 -1.18 22.76
CA THR A 48 18.77 -0.88 21.99
C THR A 48 18.83 -1.63 20.66
N ALA A 49 18.19 -2.79 20.57
CA ALA A 49 18.08 -3.61 19.36
C ALA A 49 16.71 -4.33 19.33
N PRO A 50 16.23 -4.79 18.15
CA PRO A 50 14.97 -5.53 18.03
C PRO A 50 14.87 -6.72 19.00
N SER A 51 15.93 -7.53 19.11
CA SER A 51 15.96 -8.69 20.01
C SER A 51 15.80 -8.36 21.50
N LYS A 52 16.07 -7.11 21.90
CA LYS A 52 15.91 -6.65 23.29
C LYS A 52 14.49 -6.18 23.61
N LEU A 53 13.64 -5.98 22.60
CA LEU A 53 12.26 -5.53 22.79
C LEU A 53 11.46 -6.50 23.66
N VAL A 54 11.75 -7.80 23.62
CA VAL A 54 11.07 -8.82 24.43
C VAL A 54 11.10 -8.51 25.94
N GLY A 55 12.12 -7.77 26.41
CA GLY A 55 12.26 -7.35 27.80
C GLY A 55 11.58 -6.03 28.16
N THR A 56 10.78 -5.44 27.27
CA THR A 56 10.17 -4.12 27.47
C THR A 56 8.70 -4.21 27.87
N THR A 57 8.19 -3.18 28.55
CA THR A 57 6.75 -3.05 28.82
C THR A 57 5.95 -2.92 27.51
N TRP A 58 6.53 -2.25 26.50
CA TRP A 58 5.96 -2.21 25.14
C TRP A 58 5.65 -3.60 24.58
N TYR A 59 6.58 -4.55 24.69
CA TYR A 59 6.38 -5.90 24.17
C TYR A 59 5.29 -6.66 24.95
N SER A 60 5.26 -6.53 26.27
CA SER A 60 4.19 -7.16 27.07
C SER A 60 2.80 -6.61 26.71
N GLU A 61 2.70 -5.31 26.46
CA GLU A 61 1.45 -4.64 26.08
C GLU A 61 1.01 -5.04 24.66
N ILE A 62 1.94 -5.11 23.70
CA ILE A 62 1.59 -5.50 22.32
C ILE A 62 1.18 -6.98 22.23
N VAL A 63 1.81 -7.88 23.00
CA VAL A 63 1.38 -9.29 23.11
C VAL A 63 -0.01 -9.38 23.72
N LYS A 64 -0.29 -8.64 24.80
CA LYS A 64 -1.62 -8.59 25.42
C LYS A 64 -2.69 -8.09 24.44
N ARG A 65 -2.38 -7.05 23.65
CA ARG A 65 -3.28 -6.53 22.60
C ARG A 65 -3.51 -7.55 21.49
N ARG A 66 -2.47 -8.27 21.06
CA ARG A 66 -2.61 -9.34 20.06
C ARG A 66 -3.56 -10.42 20.55
N ALA A 67 -3.36 -10.91 21.77
CA ALA A 67 -4.22 -11.93 22.37
C ALA A 67 -5.67 -11.45 22.50
N ALA A 68 -5.90 -10.22 22.97
CA ALA A 68 -7.25 -9.66 23.08
C ALA A 68 -7.96 -9.54 21.72
N MET A 69 -7.23 -9.14 20.67
CA MET A 69 -7.76 -9.13 19.31
C MET A 69 -8.08 -10.54 18.81
N GLN A 70 -7.21 -11.52 19.03
CA GLN A 70 -7.44 -12.90 18.61
C GLN A 70 -8.72 -13.46 19.25
N GLU A 71 -8.95 -13.19 20.53
CA GLU A 71 -10.19 -13.54 21.21
C GLU A 71 -11.42 -12.80 20.64
N GLU A 72 -11.29 -11.53 20.27
CA GLU A 72 -12.36 -10.79 19.58
C GLU A 72 -12.68 -11.40 18.21
N ILE A 73 -11.66 -11.79 17.43
CA ILE A 73 -11.83 -12.45 16.13
C ILE A 73 -12.55 -13.78 16.31
N LYS A 74 -12.13 -14.62 17.28
CA LYS A 74 -12.81 -15.88 17.59
C LYS A 74 -14.28 -15.66 17.97
N GLY A 75 -14.56 -14.62 18.75
CA GLY A 75 -15.93 -14.26 19.12
C GLY A 75 -16.78 -13.78 17.94
N GLN A 76 -16.18 -13.04 16.99
CA GLN A 76 -16.87 -12.57 15.78
C GLN A 76 -17.14 -13.69 14.77
N HIS A 77 -16.26 -14.69 14.73
CA HIS A 77 -16.31 -15.83 13.81
C HIS A 77 -16.58 -17.15 14.54
N SER A 78 -17.48 -17.13 15.53
CA SER A 78 -17.74 -18.30 16.37
C SER A 78 -18.31 -19.49 15.60
N ASN A 79 -19.09 -19.23 14.55
CA ASN A 79 -19.68 -20.27 13.71
C ASN A 79 -18.62 -21.01 12.90
N GLU A 80 -17.69 -20.26 12.31
CA GLU A 80 -16.56 -20.80 11.55
C GLU A 80 -15.60 -21.58 12.47
N VAL A 81 -15.45 -21.13 13.73
CA VAL A 81 -14.69 -21.86 14.76
C VAL A 81 -15.36 -23.19 15.09
N GLU A 82 -16.67 -23.20 15.33
CA GLU A 82 -17.44 -24.42 15.60
C GLU A 82 -17.39 -25.40 14.41
N GLU A 83 -17.61 -24.89 13.19
CA GLU A 83 -17.49 -25.66 11.94
C GLU A 83 -16.10 -26.31 11.81
N THR A 84 -15.03 -25.53 12.04
CA THR A 84 -13.65 -26.04 11.96
C THR A 84 -13.43 -27.16 12.98
N VAL A 85 -13.88 -26.98 14.22
CA VAL A 85 -13.73 -27.96 15.30
C VAL A 85 -14.50 -29.24 14.99
N ASP A 86 -15.74 -29.12 14.50
CA ASP A 86 -16.59 -30.27 14.18
C ASP A 86 -16.08 -31.04 12.96
N LEU A 87 -15.62 -30.32 11.93
CA LEU A 87 -15.00 -30.91 10.75
C LEU A 87 -13.75 -31.73 11.12
N VAL A 88 -12.84 -31.16 11.92
CA VAL A 88 -11.62 -31.86 12.34
C VAL A 88 -11.97 -33.10 13.17
N LYS A 89 -12.91 -33.00 14.10
CA LYS A 89 -13.35 -34.16 14.90
C LYS A 89 -14.04 -35.23 14.07
N SER A 90 -14.75 -34.85 13.01
CA SER A 90 -15.42 -35.79 12.11
C SER A 90 -14.43 -36.52 11.21
N LEU A 91 -13.44 -35.83 10.64
CA LEU A 91 -12.46 -36.41 9.72
C LEU A 91 -11.36 -37.17 10.46
N TYR A 92 -10.92 -36.66 11.61
CA TYR A 92 -9.81 -37.18 12.39
C TYR A 92 -10.20 -37.40 13.87
N PRO A 93 -11.16 -38.29 14.18
CA PRO A 93 -11.68 -38.48 15.54
C PRO A 93 -10.62 -38.93 16.55
N ASN A 94 -9.60 -39.65 16.09
CA ASN A 94 -8.46 -40.08 16.91
C ASN A 94 -7.27 -39.12 16.85
N GLY A 95 -7.40 -38.00 16.14
CA GLY A 95 -6.30 -37.11 15.79
C GLY A 95 -5.49 -37.61 14.58
N CYS A 96 -4.24 -37.16 14.45
CA CYS A 96 -3.37 -37.51 13.34
C CYS A 96 -1.94 -37.80 13.82
N THR A 97 -1.20 -38.61 13.06
CA THR A 97 0.25 -38.78 13.28
C THR A 97 1.03 -37.59 12.72
N LEU A 98 2.30 -37.44 13.12
CA LEU A 98 3.17 -36.40 12.58
C LEU A 98 3.35 -36.54 11.04
N SER A 99 3.40 -37.77 10.53
CA SER A 99 3.48 -38.04 9.08
C SER A 99 2.22 -37.63 8.31
N GLU A 100 1.06 -37.68 8.95
CA GLU A 100 -0.23 -37.33 8.34
C GLU A 100 -0.60 -35.86 8.55
N PHE A 101 0.15 -35.11 9.36
CA PHE A 101 -0.23 -33.76 9.80
C PHE A 101 -0.45 -32.80 8.62
N ALA A 102 0.46 -32.79 7.64
CA ALA A 102 0.34 -31.93 6.46
C ALA A 102 -0.92 -32.24 5.65
N ASP A 103 -1.14 -33.52 5.33
CA ASP A 103 -2.31 -33.99 4.58
C ASP A 103 -3.61 -33.73 5.34
N SER A 104 -3.58 -33.87 6.67
CA SER A 104 -4.74 -33.60 7.53
C SER A 104 -5.13 -32.14 7.51
N VAL A 105 -4.16 -31.23 7.61
CA VAL A 105 -4.39 -29.79 7.52
C VAL A 105 -4.92 -29.41 6.12
N GLN A 106 -4.32 -29.94 5.04
CA GLN A 106 -4.77 -29.68 3.67
C GLN A 106 -6.18 -30.20 3.41
N THR A 107 -6.49 -31.41 3.87
CA THR A 107 -7.82 -32.01 3.70
C THR A 107 -8.88 -31.22 4.46
N CYS A 108 -8.61 -30.87 5.73
CA CYS A 108 -9.54 -30.06 6.51
C CYS A 108 -9.75 -28.69 5.86
N THR A 109 -8.68 -28.00 5.46
CA THR A 109 -8.79 -26.66 4.84
C THR A 109 -9.54 -26.66 3.52
N ALA A 110 -9.42 -27.71 2.70
CA ALA A 110 -10.19 -27.86 1.46
C ALA A 110 -11.70 -28.04 1.69
N MET A 111 -12.10 -28.45 2.90
CA MET A 111 -13.49 -28.75 3.27
C MET A 111 -14.16 -27.63 4.09
N LEU A 112 -13.42 -26.59 4.47
CA LEU A 112 -13.96 -25.44 5.20
C LEU A 112 -14.84 -24.56 4.28
N SER A 113 -15.85 -23.93 4.85
CA SER A 113 -16.72 -22.97 4.16
C SER A 113 -16.03 -21.66 3.77
N PHE A 114 -14.84 -21.37 4.32
CA PHE A 114 -14.08 -20.15 4.07
C PHE A 114 -12.73 -20.41 3.42
N THR A 115 -12.25 -19.42 2.65
CA THR A 115 -10.99 -19.53 1.92
C THR A 115 -9.79 -19.21 2.81
N VAL A 116 -8.83 -20.12 2.89
CA VAL A 116 -7.54 -19.91 3.56
C VAL A 116 -6.44 -19.76 2.52
N SER A 117 -5.56 -18.77 2.68
CA SER A 117 -4.44 -18.60 1.75
C SER A 117 -3.46 -19.77 1.84
N GLU A 118 -2.99 -20.26 0.68
CA GLU A 118 -2.01 -21.36 0.61
C GLU A 118 -0.72 -21.04 1.38
N SER A 119 -0.28 -19.78 1.37
CA SER A 119 0.88 -19.32 2.16
C SER A 119 0.70 -19.52 3.66
N LEU A 120 -0.53 -19.36 4.17
CA LEU A 120 -0.82 -19.55 5.59
C LEU A 120 -0.87 -21.04 5.95
N ILE A 121 -1.46 -21.86 5.07
CA ILE A 121 -1.46 -23.33 5.19
C ILE A 121 -0.03 -23.86 5.26
N ASN A 122 0.81 -23.48 4.29
CA ASN A 122 2.21 -23.90 4.25
C ASN A 122 3.00 -23.38 5.47
N SER A 123 2.78 -22.12 5.87
CA SER A 123 3.43 -21.58 7.07
C SER A 123 3.01 -22.32 8.34
N MET A 124 1.75 -22.73 8.47
CA MET A 124 1.28 -23.52 9.61
C MET A 124 1.93 -24.90 9.60
N ILE A 125 1.90 -25.61 8.47
CA ILE A 125 2.46 -26.96 8.32
C ILE A 125 3.94 -26.96 8.71
N SER A 126 4.73 -26.03 8.17
CA SER A 126 6.15 -25.92 8.50
C SER A 126 6.39 -25.59 9.96
N LYS A 127 5.78 -24.52 10.49
CA LYS A 127 6.03 -24.07 11.87
C LYS A 127 5.57 -25.09 12.90
N GLN A 128 4.36 -25.62 12.74
CA GLN A 128 3.80 -26.57 13.70
C GLN A 128 4.47 -27.94 13.57
N GLY A 129 4.82 -28.37 12.36
CA GLY A 129 5.63 -29.56 12.14
C GLY A 129 6.97 -29.51 12.87
N GLU A 130 7.71 -28.40 12.73
CA GLU A 130 8.97 -28.19 13.47
C GLU A 130 8.77 -28.18 15.00
N ILE A 131 7.68 -27.60 15.50
CA ILE A 131 7.37 -27.58 16.93
C ILE A 131 7.08 -29.00 17.45
N LEU A 132 6.29 -29.78 16.72
CA LEU A 132 5.94 -31.16 17.08
C LEU A 132 7.18 -32.06 17.04
N GLU A 133 8.02 -31.94 16.02
CA GLU A 133 9.28 -32.67 15.88
C GLU A 133 10.24 -32.34 17.04
N ARG A 134 10.43 -31.05 17.32
CA ARG A 134 11.30 -30.59 18.43
C ARG A 134 10.82 -31.09 19.78
N ARG A 135 9.50 -31.24 19.96
CA ARG A 135 8.88 -31.78 21.19
C ARG A 135 8.77 -33.31 21.20
N ARG A 136 9.15 -33.99 20.10
CA ARG A 136 9.00 -35.45 19.91
C ARG A 136 7.56 -35.92 20.09
N VAL A 137 6.60 -35.13 19.63
CA VAL A 137 5.17 -35.48 19.63
C VAL A 137 4.87 -36.23 18.33
N ASN A 138 4.66 -37.55 18.43
CA ASN A 138 4.44 -38.41 17.27
C ASN A 138 2.97 -38.44 16.80
N ALA A 139 2.04 -38.05 17.66
CA ALA A 139 0.61 -38.00 17.38
C ALA A 139 -0.02 -36.78 18.07
N LEU A 140 -0.93 -36.13 17.37
CA LEU A 140 -1.68 -34.97 17.83
C LEU A 140 -3.13 -35.40 18.05
N SER A 141 -3.75 -35.03 19.18
CA SER A 141 -5.16 -35.36 19.41
C SER A 141 -6.08 -34.58 18.47
N ALA A 142 -7.30 -35.05 18.24
CA ALA A 142 -8.30 -34.32 17.45
C ALA A 142 -8.54 -32.90 17.98
N LYS A 143 -8.51 -32.75 19.31
CA LYS A 143 -8.65 -31.45 19.98
C LYS A 143 -7.46 -30.55 19.68
N ASP A 144 -6.23 -31.04 19.86
CA ASP A 144 -5.04 -30.21 19.63
C ASP A 144 -4.88 -29.84 18.15
N LEU A 145 -5.30 -30.72 17.23
CA LEU A 145 -5.36 -30.42 15.79
C LEU A 145 -6.38 -29.31 15.51
N ALA A 146 -7.59 -29.43 16.07
CA ALA A 146 -8.64 -28.41 15.92
C ALA A 146 -8.20 -27.06 16.50
N ASP A 147 -7.67 -27.05 17.72
CA ASP A 147 -7.16 -25.83 18.38
C ASP A 147 -6.03 -25.21 17.54
N SER A 148 -5.12 -26.01 16.99
CA SER A 148 -4.05 -25.52 16.12
C SER A 148 -4.57 -24.92 14.82
N MET A 149 -5.58 -25.53 14.19
CA MET A 149 -6.21 -25.02 12.97
C MET A 149 -6.97 -23.72 13.22
N VAL A 150 -7.73 -23.66 14.32
CA VAL A 150 -8.45 -22.44 14.72
C VAL A 150 -7.46 -21.30 14.95
N GLU A 151 -6.42 -21.51 15.75
CA GLU A 151 -5.45 -20.45 16.08
C GLU A 151 -4.58 -20.03 14.89
N SER A 152 -4.07 -20.99 14.11
CA SER A 152 -3.03 -20.72 13.10
C SER A 152 -3.57 -20.47 11.70
N LEU A 153 -4.79 -20.90 11.39
CA LEU A 153 -5.41 -20.70 10.08
C LEU A 153 -6.59 -19.76 10.16
N LEU A 154 -7.61 -20.11 10.93
CA LEU A 154 -8.84 -19.32 10.99
C LEU A 154 -8.50 -17.93 11.54
N VAL A 155 -8.01 -17.85 12.77
CA VAL A 155 -7.74 -16.56 13.43
C VAL A 155 -6.73 -15.74 12.63
N ASP A 156 -5.59 -16.32 12.25
CA ASP A 156 -4.55 -15.59 11.51
C ASP A 156 -5.00 -15.17 10.10
N SER A 157 -5.98 -15.83 9.47
CA SER A 157 -6.56 -15.39 8.18
C SER A 157 -7.41 -14.11 8.31
N PHE A 158 -8.00 -13.88 9.49
CA PHE A 158 -8.79 -12.69 9.78
C PHE A 158 -7.99 -11.56 10.47
N VAL A 159 -6.75 -11.81 10.88
CA VAL A 159 -5.89 -10.77 11.48
C VAL A 159 -5.54 -9.71 10.43
N PRO A 160 -5.91 -8.43 10.63
CA PRO A 160 -5.52 -7.38 9.70
C PRO A 160 -4.00 -7.23 9.62
N LEU A 161 -3.46 -6.97 8.43
CA LEU A 161 -2.02 -6.75 8.21
C LEU A 161 -1.39 -5.71 9.15
N ARG A 162 -2.19 -4.73 9.58
CA ARG A 162 -1.80 -3.64 10.49
C ARG A 162 -2.64 -3.62 11.76
N TRP A 163 -2.92 -4.80 12.30
CA TRP A 163 -3.79 -4.96 13.45
C TRP A 163 -3.49 -4.02 14.63
N TRP A 164 -2.21 -3.70 14.88
CA TRP A 164 -1.76 -2.81 15.95
C TRP A 164 -2.23 -1.34 15.79
N THR A 165 -2.76 -0.97 14.63
CA THR A 165 -3.38 0.35 14.40
C THR A 165 -4.88 0.37 14.64
N VAL A 166 -5.52 -0.80 14.53
CA VAL A 166 -6.97 -0.96 14.74
C VAL A 166 -7.27 -1.20 16.22
N TYR A 167 -6.34 -1.85 16.92
CA TYR A 167 -6.50 -2.28 18.30
C TYR A 167 -5.51 -1.62 19.27
N PRO A 168 -5.99 -1.08 20.41
CA PRO A 168 -7.38 -0.97 20.85
C PRO A 168 -8.14 0.15 20.12
N LYS A 169 -9.46 -0.06 19.94
CA LYS A 169 -10.37 0.96 19.42
C LYS A 169 -10.39 2.15 20.38
N ASN A 170 -10.31 3.37 19.84
CA ASN A 170 -10.46 4.65 20.56
C ASN A 170 -9.33 5.10 21.50
N LEU A 171 -8.09 4.62 21.34
CA LEU A 171 -6.98 5.16 22.13
C LEU A 171 -6.49 6.50 21.57
N THR A 172 -6.74 7.59 22.29
CA THR A 172 -6.13 8.90 22.00
C THR A 172 -4.72 8.97 22.57
N PHE A 173 -3.74 8.54 21.78
CA PHE A 173 -2.31 8.57 22.16
C PHE A 173 -1.68 9.97 22.07
N ALA A 174 -2.20 10.81 21.17
CA ALA A 174 -1.69 12.14 20.95
C ALA A 174 -2.82 13.05 20.48
N THR A 175 -2.71 14.34 20.81
CA THR A 175 -3.66 15.35 20.34
C THR A 175 -2.94 16.32 19.44
N LEU A 176 -3.32 16.33 18.16
CA LEU A 176 -2.84 17.31 17.21
C LEU A 176 -3.27 18.72 17.65
N LYS A 177 -2.30 19.64 17.73
CA LYS A 177 -2.54 21.05 18.02
C LYS A 177 -2.54 21.89 16.76
N ARG A 178 -1.57 21.65 15.86
CA ARG A 178 -1.39 22.47 14.65
C ARG A 178 -0.67 21.71 13.55
N ILE A 179 -1.00 22.05 12.30
CA ILE A 179 -0.26 21.63 11.10
C ILE A 179 0.36 22.87 10.45
N GLY A 180 1.69 22.91 10.44
CA GLY A 180 2.48 23.86 9.67
C GLY A 180 2.91 23.29 8.33
N VAL A 181 3.24 24.17 7.39
CA VAL A 181 3.87 23.81 6.11
C VAL A 181 5.14 24.64 5.97
N ALA A 182 6.23 24.03 5.52
CA ALA A 182 7.48 24.73 5.22
C ALA A 182 7.92 24.42 3.79
N LEU A 183 8.54 25.41 3.13
CA LEU A 183 8.87 25.34 1.71
C LEU A 183 10.28 24.84 1.40
N ASP A 184 11.23 25.07 2.31
CA ASP A 184 12.64 24.76 2.07
C ASP A 184 13.30 24.08 3.28
N PRO A 185 13.43 22.74 3.28
CA PRO A 185 12.85 21.79 2.31
C PRO A 185 11.31 21.67 2.46
N PRO A 186 10.58 21.27 1.40
CA PRO A 186 9.14 21.04 1.46
C PRO A 186 8.79 20.00 2.52
N CYS A 187 8.05 20.40 3.55
CA CYS A 187 7.62 19.48 4.62
C CYS A 187 6.34 19.94 5.32
N LEU A 188 5.70 18.98 6.00
CA LEU A 188 4.61 19.23 6.93
C LEU A 188 5.15 19.18 8.36
N CYS A 189 4.87 20.20 9.16
CA CYS A 189 5.26 20.27 10.56
C CYS A 189 4.05 20.00 11.44
N LEU A 190 3.98 18.82 12.04
CA LEU A 190 2.93 18.46 12.99
C LEU A 190 3.35 18.88 14.39
N GLU A 191 2.53 19.69 15.03
CA GLU A 191 2.66 20.03 16.45
C GLU A 191 1.54 19.33 17.21
N TYR A 192 1.90 18.56 18.23
CA TYR A 192 0.97 17.73 18.99
C TYR A 192 1.40 17.62 20.45
N THR A 193 0.46 17.28 21.32
CA THR A 193 0.74 16.92 22.72
C THR A 193 0.73 15.40 22.86
N ASP A 194 1.76 14.85 23.51
CA ASP A 194 1.77 13.43 23.89
C ASP A 194 0.79 13.16 25.05
N GLU A 195 0.63 11.89 25.44
CA GLU A 195 -0.24 11.48 26.57
C GLU A 195 0.12 12.16 27.89
N LYS A 196 1.39 12.58 28.06
CA LYS A 196 1.88 13.31 29.24
C LYS A 196 1.69 14.82 29.11
N GLY A 197 1.00 15.28 28.07
CA GLY A 197 0.76 16.70 27.78
C GLY A 197 1.99 17.45 27.24
N ARG A 198 3.10 16.76 26.95
CA ARG A 198 4.32 17.42 26.47
C ARG A 198 4.16 17.80 25.01
N LEU A 199 4.49 19.05 24.67
CA LEU A 199 4.48 19.53 23.29
C LEU A 199 5.60 18.86 22.49
N ARG A 200 5.24 18.34 21.32
CA ARG A 200 6.13 17.66 20.39
C ARG A 200 5.94 18.21 18.98
N HIS A 201 7.03 18.15 18.21
CA HIS A 201 7.07 18.53 16.81
C HIS A 201 7.56 17.37 15.97
N ARG A 202 6.95 17.19 14.81
CA ARG A 202 7.33 16.16 13.83
C ARG A 202 7.30 16.75 12.43
N ALA A 203 8.43 16.65 11.73
CA ALA A 203 8.54 17.08 10.34
C ALA A 203 8.39 15.89 9.39
N ILE A 204 7.43 15.95 8.48
CA ILE A 204 7.24 14.99 7.40
C ILE A 204 7.89 15.58 6.16
N GLN A 205 9.06 15.04 5.81
CA GLN A 205 9.81 15.49 4.64
C GLN A 205 9.11 15.04 3.37
N LEU A 206 8.82 15.99 2.48
CA LEU A 206 8.12 15.76 1.21
C LEU A 206 8.99 16.09 -0.01
N LYS A 207 10.27 16.43 0.20
CA LYS A 207 11.22 16.70 -0.87
C LYS A 207 11.25 15.53 -1.86
N GLY A 208 11.03 15.82 -3.14
CA GLY A 208 10.98 14.81 -4.21
C GLY A 208 9.66 14.04 -4.32
N HIS A 209 8.74 14.19 -3.36
CA HIS A 209 7.42 13.55 -3.38
C HIS A 209 6.28 14.53 -3.66
N ILE A 210 6.52 15.83 -3.50
CA ILE A 210 5.54 16.87 -3.79
C ILE A 210 6.04 17.77 -4.94
N ALA A 211 5.17 17.99 -5.91
CA ALA A 211 5.35 18.91 -7.03
C ALA A 211 4.23 19.97 -7.03
N ALA A 212 4.47 21.12 -7.65
CA ALA A 212 3.51 22.23 -7.71
C ALA A 212 2.14 21.81 -8.27
N THR A 213 2.12 20.94 -9.29
CA THR A 213 0.91 20.47 -9.97
C THR A 213 0.68 18.95 -9.83
N GLY A 214 1.36 18.30 -8.88
CA GLY A 214 1.27 16.84 -8.70
C GLY A 214 -0.01 16.37 -8.01
N PRO A 215 -0.39 15.10 -8.12
CA PRO A 215 -1.55 14.55 -7.41
C PRO A 215 -1.27 14.47 -5.90
N THR A 216 -2.16 15.01 -5.08
CA THR A 216 -2.04 14.96 -3.61
C THR A 216 -2.70 13.74 -2.99
N GLY A 217 -3.65 13.10 -3.65
CA GLY A 217 -4.38 11.94 -3.13
C GLY A 217 -3.48 10.75 -2.77
N PRO A 218 -2.67 10.22 -3.70
CA PRO A 218 -1.76 9.11 -3.40
C PRO A 218 -0.74 9.45 -2.31
N LEU A 219 -0.22 10.68 -2.30
CA LEU A 219 0.69 11.17 -1.27
C LEU A 219 -0.01 11.25 0.10
N THR A 220 -1.27 11.67 0.12
CA THR A 220 -2.11 11.73 1.33
C THR A 220 -2.24 10.33 1.94
N ARG A 221 -2.63 9.33 1.15
CA ARG A 221 -2.75 7.93 1.60
C ARG A 221 -1.44 7.39 2.17
N ARG A 222 -0.33 7.58 1.44
CA ARG A 222 1.01 7.15 1.88
C ARG A 222 1.43 7.80 3.20
N VAL A 223 1.12 9.08 3.40
CA VAL A 223 1.47 9.78 4.63
C VAL A 223 0.55 9.36 5.78
N LEU A 224 -0.75 9.14 5.53
CA LEU A 224 -1.69 8.59 6.52
C LEU A 224 -1.26 7.22 7.01
N GLU A 225 -0.70 6.37 6.16
CA GLU A 225 -0.18 5.07 6.60
C GLU A 225 0.82 5.18 7.76
N THR A 226 1.42 6.34 8.01
CA THR A 226 2.40 6.52 9.09
C THR A 226 1.99 7.56 10.14
N HIS A 227 0.93 8.34 9.87
CA HIS A 227 0.53 9.49 10.68
C HIS A 227 -0.99 9.61 10.89
N ASP A 228 -1.77 8.58 10.55
CA ASP A 228 -3.21 8.48 10.82
C ASP A 228 -3.57 8.77 12.28
N VAL A 229 -2.67 8.45 13.21
CA VAL A 229 -2.81 8.72 14.64
C VAL A 229 -2.94 10.21 14.96
N LEU A 230 -2.34 11.08 14.15
CA LEU A 230 -2.30 12.53 14.41
C LEU A 230 -3.22 13.33 13.48
N VAL A 231 -3.35 12.92 12.22
CA VAL A 231 -3.93 13.77 11.18
C VAL A 231 -4.98 12.99 10.41
N SER A 232 -6.14 13.60 10.20
CA SER A 232 -7.17 13.07 9.31
C SER A 232 -6.81 13.28 7.83
N GLU A 233 -7.34 12.43 6.95
CA GLU A 233 -7.14 12.54 5.50
C GLU A 233 -7.45 13.94 4.98
N MET A 234 -8.60 14.50 5.38
CA MET A 234 -9.04 15.82 4.96
C MET A 234 -8.06 16.93 5.40
N GLN A 235 -7.56 16.89 6.64
CA GLN A 235 -6.59 17.87 7.14
C GLN A 235 -5.26 17.80 6.39
N LEU A 236 -4.82 16.57 6.08
CA LEU A 236 -3.58 16.32 5.37
C LEU A 236 -3.68 16.79 3.91
N GLN A 237 -4.76 16.44 3.21
CA GLN A 237 -5.01 16.86 1.83
C GLN A 237 -5.07 18.39 1.73
N LYS A 238 -5.78 19.06 2.65
CA LYS A 238 -5.82 20.53 2.73
C LYS A 238 -4.43 21.15 2.92
N SER A 239 -3.59 20.53 3.75
CA SER A 239 -2.24 21.01 4.04
C SER A 239 -1.29 20.79 2.85
N LEU A 240 -1.43 19.68 2.15
CA LEU A 240 -0.65 19.39 0.93
C LEU A 240 -1.00 20.36 -0.21
N VAL A 241 -2.29 20.62 -0.45
CA VAL A 241 -2.73 21.61 -1.45
C VAL A 241 -2.21 23.00 -1.10
N LYS A 242 -2.22 23.38 0.19
CA LYS A 242 -1.62 24.64 0.65
C LYS A 242 -0.12 24.70 0.35
N LEU A 243 0.62 23.62 0.61
CA LEU A 243 2.05 23.55 0.32
C LEU A 243 2.33 23.64 -1.19
N GLN A 244 1.53 23.00 -2.05
CA GLN A 244 1.66 23.10 -3.50
C GLN A 244 1.50 24.53 -4.02
N ARG A 245 0.47 25.24 -3.56
CA ARG A 245 0.26 26.66 -3.93
C ARG A 245 1.44 27.55 -3.53
N LEU A 246 2.02 27.26 -2.36
CA LEU A 246 3.21 27.97 -1.90
C LEU A 246 4.45 27.65 -2.75
N ILE A 247 4.61 26.41 -3.20
CA ILE A 247 5.69 26.01 -4.12
C ILE A 247 5.52 26.72 -5.47
N GLU A 248 4.32 26.73 -6.04
CA GLU A 248 4.00 27.38 -7.31
C GLU A 248 4.25 28.90 -7.26
N LYS A 249 3.82 29.55 -6.18
CA LYS A 249 4.06 30.97 -5.96
C LYS A 249 5.56 31.29 -5.86
N ASN A 250 6.31 30.50 -5.08
CA ASN A 250 7.76 30.68 -4.93
C ASN A 250 8.51 30.46 -6.25
N ALA A 251 8.08 29.51 -7.09
CA ALA A 251 8.64 29.29 -8.42
C ALA A 251 8.37 30.49 -9.35
N SER A 252 7.16 31.05 -9.30
CA SER A 252 6.78 32.23 -10.08
C SER A 252 7.54 33.49 -9.68
N GLU A 253 7.73 33.72 -8.38
CA GLU A 253 8.50 34.86 -7.85
C GLU A 253 9.99 34.76 -8.21
N LYS A 254 10.58 33.56 -8.15
CA LYS A 254 11.96 33.33 -8.60
C LYS A 254 12.14 33.59 -10.10
N ASN A 255 11.18 33.17 -10.92
CA ASN A 255 11.20 33.44 -12.35
C ASN A 255 11.04 34.94 -12.66
N ALA A 256 10.15 35.65 -11.95
CA ALA A 256 9.97 37.09 -12.10
C ALA A 256 11.23 37.88 -11.71
N ALA A 257 11.89 37.51 -10.61
CA ALA A 257 13.15 38.12 -10.16
C ALA A 257 14.31 37.86 -11.14
N ALA A 258 14.34 36.69 -11.79
CA ALA A 258 15.34 36.37 -12.82
C ALA A 258 15.15 37.21 -14.10
N VAL A 259 13.88 37.45 -14.51
CA VAL A 259 13.57 38.26 -15.70
C VAL A 259 13.85 39.75 -15.46
N SER A 260 13.66 40.27 -14.24
CA SER A 260 14.00 41.67 -13.91
C SER A 260 15.51 41.92 -13.89
N ASN A 261 16.33 40.92 -13.56
CA ASN A 261 17.80 41.08 -13.57
C ASN A 261 18.43 40.93 -14.97
N ALA A 262 17.69 40.43 -15.97
CA ALA A 262 18.19 40.31 -17.35
C ALA A 262 18.03 41.59 -18.19
N LYS A 263 17.37 42.65 -17.66
CA LYS A 263 17.12 43.91 -18.39
C LYS A 263 18.14 45.03 -18.13
N THR A 264 19.22 44.78 -17.40
CA THR A 264 20.19 45.83 -16.98
C THR A 264 21.62 45.61 -17.47
N THR A 265 21.83 44.86 -18.56
CA THR A 265 23.14 44.77 -19.21
C THR A 265 23.01 44.72 -20.74
N THR A 266 22.68 45.85 -21.36
CA THR A 266 22.96 46.07 -22.80
C THR A 266 23.26 47.53 -23.09
N SER A 267 24.55 47.89 -22.97
CA SER A 267 25.23 49.10 -23.49
C SER A 267 26.69 48.95 -23.05
N LEU A 268 27.76 48.94 -23.85
CA LEU A 268 28.07 49.16 -25.26
C LEU A 268 29.44 48.47 -25.46
N HIS A 269 29.66 47.66 -26.50
CA HIS A 269 30.91 47.71 -27.25
C HIS A 269 30.76 47.00 -28.59
N SER A 270 30.94 47.81 -29.64
CA SER A 270 30.94 47.49 -31.05
C SER A 270 32.35 47.15 -31.53
N SER A 271 32.50 46.02 -32.22
CA SER A 271 33.45 45.88 -33.33
C SER A 271 33.02 44.75 -34.26
N ALA A 272 33.04 45.04 -35.56
CA ALA A 272 32.70 44.16 -36.69
C ALA A 272 34.00 43.71 -37.42
N PRO A 273 33.95 43.11 -38.63
CA PRO A 273 33.57 41.73 -38.96
C PRO A 273 34.67 40.99 -39.77
N ALA A 274 34.61 39.64 -39.87
CA ALA A 274 35.32 38.91 -40.93
C ALA A 274 34.59 37.61 -41.34
N GLN A 275 34.42 37.47 -42.66
CA GLN A 275 33.81 36.39 -43.44
C GLN A 275 34.65 35.09 -43.37
N LYS A 276 34.09 33.87 -43.47
CA LYS A 276 33.80 33.16 -44.75
C LYS A 276 33.17 31.76 -44.50
N ALA A 277 32.21 31.41 -45.36
CA ALA A 277 31.98 30.15 -46.12
C ALA A 277 32.19 28.77 -45.43
N ALA A 278 31.40 27.71 -45.61
CA ALA A 278 30.35 27.35 -46.57
C ALA A 278 29.52 26.18 -46.00
N SER A 279 28.23 26.10 -46.38
CA SER A 279 27.38 24.91 -46.25
C SER A 279 27.78 23.83 -47.28
N PRO A 280 27.29 22.57 -47.22
CA PRO A 280 25.98 22.34 -47.85
C PRO A 280 25.12 21.15 -47.33
N LYS A 281 23.82 21.27 -47.65
CA LYS A 281 22.85 20.23 -48.08
C LYS A 281 21.99 19.51 -47.04
N SER A 282 20.78 20.05 -46.92
CA SER A 282 19.49 19.36 -46.81
C SER A 282 19.04 18.75 -48.15
N ASP A 283 18.32 17.63 -48.09
CA ASP A 283 17.27 17.15 -49.02
C ASP A 283 16.60 15.91 -48.34
N PRO A 284 15.43 15.40 -48.79
CA PRO A 284 14.11 15.99 -48.67
C PRO A 284 13.12 15.09 -47.89
N ILE A 285 12.00 15.69 -47.51
CA ILE A 285 10.83 15.09 -46.88
C ILE A 285 10.22 14.03 -47.80
N GLU A 286 10.14 12.78 -47.32
CA GLU A 286 9.31 11.73 -47.91
C GLU A 286 8.25 11.29 -46.88
N SER A 287 7.00 11.61 -47.21
CA SER A 287 5.79 11.29 -46.47
C SER A 287 5.58 9.78 -46.33
N LYS A 288 5.75 9.26 -45.12
CA LYS A 288 5.27 7.93 -44.72
C LYS A 288 4.25 8.06 -43.61
N SER A 289 3.09 7.44 -43.84
CA SER A 289 1.97 7.28 -42.92
C SER A 289 2.43 6.97 -41.49
N SER A 290 2.21 7.90 -40.58
CA SER A 290 2.50 7.73 -39.16
C SER A 290 1.63 6.60 -38.59
N LYS A 291 2.20 5.40 -38.46
CA LYS A 291 1.80 4.48 -37.40
C LYS A 291 1.97 5.27 -36.10
N LYS A 292 0.86 5.60 -35.42
CA LYS A 292 0.92 6.12 -34.05
C LYS A 292 1.61 5.04 -33.23
N GLU A 293 2.88 5.24 -32.87
CA GLU A 293 3.54 4.42 -31.86
C GLU A 293 2.71 4.52 -30.59
N ALA A 294 2.27 3.36 -30.09
CA ALA A 294 1.56 3.28 -28.83
C ALA A 294 2.48 3.87 -27.74
N GLN A 295 1.95 4.82 -26.98
CA GLN A 295 2.71 5.44 -25.90
C GLN A 295 2.79 4.43 -24.76
N LYS A 296 3.97 4.26 -24.16
CA LYS A 296 4.13 3.40 -22.97
C LYS A 296 3.18 3.86 -21.87
N ALA A 297 2.61 2.92 -21.13
CA ALA A 297 1.71 3.19 -20.02
C ALA A 297 2.44 3.97 -18.92
N ASP A 298 2.21 5.27 -18.87
CA ASP A 298 2.66 6.16 -17.81
C ASP A 298 1.43 6.70 -17.07
N LEU A 299 1.38 6.48 -15.75
CA LEU A 299 0.40 7.07 -14.84
C LEU A 299 0.30 8.58 -15.02
N GLY A 300 1.42 9.26 -15.34
CA GLY A 300 1.45 10.68 -15.62
C GLY A 300 0.54 11.10 -16.79
N LEU A 301 0.39 10.24 -17.80
CA LEU A 301 -0.47 10.51 -18.96
C LEU A 301 -1.95 10.36 -18.62
N LEU A 302 -2.30 9.34 -17.82
CA LEU A 302 -3.69 9.10 -17.36
C LEU A 302 -4.26 10.30 -16.59
N TYR A 303 -3.44 10.96 -15.78
CA TYR A 303 -3.87 12.14 -15.01
C TYR A 303 -3.75 13.46 -15.77
N ARG A 304 -2.90 13.54 -16.80
CA ARG A 304 -2.73 14.75 -17.62
C ARG A 304 -3.83 14.88 -18.67
N ASP A 305 -4.08 13.80 -19.42
CA ASP A 305 -5.09 13.73 -20.49
C ASP A 305 -5.73 12.32 -20.48
N PRO A 306 -6.75 12.08 -19.62
CA PRO A 306 -7.32 10.75 -19.44
C PRO A 306 -7.88 10.18 -20.75
N GLU A 307 -8.46 11.00 -21.61
CA GLU A 307 -9.06 10.55 -22.87
C GLU A 307 -8.01 10.00 -23.84
N LYS A 308 -6.88 10.71 -23.97
CA LYS A 308 -5.79 10.30 -24.86
C LYS A 308 -5.06 9.07 -24.33
N ALA A 309 -4.93 8.97 -23.00
CA ALA A 309 -4.32 7.83 -22.32
C ALA A 309 -5.16 6.55 -22.49
N LEU A 310 -6.49 6.65 -22.42
CA LEU A 310 -7.38 5.50 -22.62
C LEU A 310 -7.39 4.97 -24.07
N GLU A 311 -7.08 5.81 -25.07
CA GLU A 311 -7.16 5.44 -26.48
C GLU A 311 -5.84 4.94 -27.12
N ASN A 312 -4.66 5.36 -26.62
CA ASN A 312 -3.39 5.14 -27.33
C ASN A 312 -2.26 4.56 -26.45
N VAL A 313 -2.58 3.95 -25.31
CA VAL A 313 -1.60 3.38 -24.38
C VAL A 313 -1.55 1.86 -24.49
N ASP A 314 -0.36 1.30 -24.64
CA ASP A 314 -0.13 -0.15 -24.56
C ASP A 314 -0.05 -0.58 -23.09
N LEU A 315 -1.02 -1.38 -22.64
CA LEU A 315 -1.15 -1.85 -21.26
C LEU A 315 -0.39 -3.15 -20.99
N ASN A 316 0.19 -3.80 -22.01
CA ASN A 316 0.89 -5.07 -21.83
C ASN A 316 2.22 -4.94 -21.09
N GLU A 317 2.84 -3.75 -21.10
CA GLU A 317 4.09 -3.44 -20.39
C GLU A 317 3.86 -2.71 -19.05
N ALA A 318 2.62 -2.47 -18.63
CA ALA A 318 2.31 -1.71 -17.42
C ALA A 318 2.60 -2.51 -16.14
N ASP A 319 3.09 -1.84 -15.10
CA ASP A 319 3.15 -2.40 -13.75
C ASP A 319 1.74 -2.55 -13.14
N GLU A 320 1.59 -3.47 -12.19
CA GLU A 320 0.29 -3.87 -11.63
C GLU A 320 -0.49 -2.67 -11.03
N VAL A 321 0.23 -1.71 -10.44
CA VAL A 321 -0.35 -0.48 -9.88
C VAL A 321 -0.91 0.42 -10.99
N THR A 322 -0.16 0.64 -12.06
CA THR A 322 -0.64 1.41 -13.24
C THR A 322 -1.85 0.73 -13.87
N LEU A 323 -1.81 -0.60 -14.01
CA LEU A 323 -2.89 -1.37 -14.61
C LEU A 323 -4.20 -1.25 -13.81
N GLN A 324 -4.10 -1.28 -12.47
CA GLN A 324 -5.26 -1.09 -11.59
C GLN A 324 -5.88 0.30 -11.72
N GLU A 325 -5.06 1.35 -11.82
CA GLU A 325 -5.54 2.74 -11.98
C GLU A 325 -6.18 2.97 -13.37
N PHE A 326 -5.56 2.45 -14.44
CA PHE A 326 -6.17 2.49 -15.77
C PHE A 326 -7.51 1.75 -15.80
N LYS A 327 -7.60 0.56 -15.18
CA LYS A 327 -8.85 -0.20 -15.05
C LYS A 327 -9.93 0.59 -14.30
N SER A 328 -9.57 1.21 -13.18
CA SER A 328 -10.48 2.07 -12.41
C SER A 328 -11.02 3.25 -13.25
N ALA A 329 -10.14 3.89 -14.03
CA ALA A 329 -10.54 4.97 -14.94
C ALA A 329 -11.45 4.48 -16.08
N MET A 330 -11.20 3.28 -16.62
CA MET A 330 -12.09 2.64 -17.61
C MET A 330 -13.48 2.38 -17.01
N ASP A 331 -13.51 1.82 -15.79
CA ASP A 331 -14.76 1.49 -15.08
C ASP A 331 -15.59 2.74 -14.78
N GLN A 332 -14.95 3.86 -14.45
CA GLN A 332 -15.64 5.13 -14.24
C GLN A 332 -16.28 5.64 -15.53
N LYS A 333 -15.53 5.68 -16.64
CA LYS A 333 -16.08 6.07 -17.96
C LYS A 333 -17.17 5.12 -18.44
N PHE A 334 -17.02 3.83 -18.15
CA PHE A 334 -18.05 2.84 -18.44
C PHE A 334 -19.32 3.17 -17.64
N LYS A 335 -19.23 3.35 -16.32
CA LYS A 335 -20.39 3.71 -15.47
C LYS A 335 -21.09 5.01 -15.89
N GLU A 336 -20.35 5.99 -16.40
CA GLU A 336 -20.91 7.24 -16.95
C GLU A 336 -21.69 7.02 -18.25
N LYS A 337 -21.32 6.03 -19.06
CA LYS A 337 -21.96 5.73 -20.36
C LYS A 337 -22.89 4.53 -20.35
N VAL A 338 -22.90 3.76 -19.26
CA VAL A 338 -23.81 2.62 -19.08
C VAL A 338 -25.22 3.15 -18.94
N LEU A 339 -26.02 2.87 -19.94
CA LEU A 339 -27.46 3.03 -19.88
C LEU A 339 -28.03 1.90 -19.01
N LYS A 340 -28.79 2.24 -17.98
CA LYS A 340 -29.48 1.28 -17.12
C LYS A 340 -30.92 1.07 -17.60
N PRO A 341 -31.54 -0.06 -17.24
CA PRO A 341 -32.98 -0.24 -17.42
C PRO A 341 -33.76 0.92 -16.79
N GLY A 342 -34.38 1.75 -17.63
CA GLY A 342 -35.12 2.95 -17.22
C GLY A 342 -34.51 4.29 -17.69
N ASP A 343 -33.26 4.30 -18.15
CA ASP A 343 -32.64 5.50 -18.71
C ASP A 343 -33.11 5.75 -20.16
N GLU A 344 -33.20 7.03 -20.56
CA GLU A 344 -33.60 7.41 -21.92
C GLU A 344 -32.61 6.82 -22.95
N GLY A 345 -33.12 5.96 -23.83
CA GLY A 345 -32.33 5.28 -24.86
C GLY A 345 -31.87 3.85 -24.52
N TYR A 346 -32.21 3.33 -23.33
CA TYR A 346 -32.00 1.91 -23.03
C TYR A 346 -32.98 1.03 -23.80
N VAL A 347 -32.47 0.11 -24.64
CA VAL A 347 -33.27 -0.82 -25.44
C VAL A 347 -32.88 -2.25 -25.06
N TYR A 348 -33.85 -3.03 -24.56
CA TYR A 348 -33.62 -4.42 -24.10
C TYR A 348 -33.10 -5.34 -25.21
N ASP A 349 -33.54 -5.14 -26.46
CA ASP A 349 -33.15 -5.96 -27.61
C ASP A 349 -32.65 -5.07 -28.77
N ARG A 350 -31.44 -4.52 -28.62
CA ARG A 350 -30.79 -3.79 -29.70
C ARG A 350 -30.24 -4.76 -30.75
N ARG A 351 -31.04 -5.05 -31.78
CA ARG A 351 -30.57 -5.79 -32.96
C ARG A 351 -29.72 -4.87 -33.83
N VAL A 352 -28.42 -5.15 -33.93
CA VAL A 352 -27.50 -4.43 -34.83
C VAL A 352 -27.18 -5.36 -35.98
N GLU A 353 -27.55 -4.97 -37.20
CA GLU A 353 -27.11 -5.67 -38.41
C GLU A 353 -25.62 -5.40 -38.59
N ILE A 354 -24.78 -6.39 -38.23
CA ILE A 354 -23.34 -6.31 -38.44
C ILE A 354 -23.11 -6.43 -39.94
N GLN A 355 -22.74 -5.32 -40.59
CA GLN A 355 -22.28 -5.34 -41.98
C GLN A 355 -21.08 -6.28 -42.13
N LYS A 356 -20.93 -6.87 -43.33
CA LYS A 356 -19.94 -7.90 -43.65
C LYS A 356 -18.59 -7.66 -42.94
N PRO A 357 -18.04 -8.67 -42.24
CA PRO A 357 -16.82 -8.52 -41.46
C PRO A 357 -15.69 -7.93 -42.31
N THR A 358 -15.09 -6.85 -41.83
CA THR A 358 -14.01 -6.13 -42.56
C THR A 358 -12.66 -6.85 -42.47
N LYS A 359 -12.55 -7.84 -41.58
CA LYS A 359 -11.37 -8.70 -41.42
C LYS A 359 -11.82 -10.15 -41.39
N LYS A 360 -11.16 -10.99 -42.19
CA LYS A 360 -11.30 -12.45 -42.10
C LYS A 360 -10.79 -12.88 -40.72
N SER A 361 -11.60 -13.61 -39.97
CA SER A 361 -11.18 -14.19 -38.69
C SER A 361 -10.47 -15.49 -38.99
N ASP A 362 -9.17 -15.57 -38.72
CA ASP A 362 -8.37 -16.79 -38.94
C ASP A 362 -8.66 -17.87 -37.88
N TRP A 363 -9.60 -17.62 -36.96
CA TRP A 363 -9.96 -18.54 -35.89
C TRP A 363 -10.95 -19.63 -36.30
N ASP A 364 -11.59 -19.53 -37.47
CA ASP A 364 -12.54 -20.53 -37.98
C ASP A 364 -12.01 -21.33 -39.19
N ASP A 365 -10.78 -21.07 -39.68
CA ASP A 365 -10.19 -21.80 -40.81
C ASP A 365 -9.54 -23.14 -40.36
N SER A 366 -10.21 -23.91 -39.51
CA SER A 366 -9.91 -25.34 -39.30
C SER A 366 -11.07 -26.20 -39.79
N ASP A 367 -11.38 -26.08 -41.08
CA ASP A 367 -12.13 -27.11 -41.80
C ASP A 367 -11.27 -28.39 -41.82
N SER A 368 -11.72 -29.34 -41.02
CA SER A 368 -11.30 -30.72 -41.06
C SER A 368 -12.11 -31.42 -42.16
N ASP A 369 -11.47 -31.66 -43.30
CA ASP A 369 -11.86 -32.69 -44.27
C ASP A 369 -10.74 -33.74 -44.39
#